data_AF-A0A5E4K3I8-F1
#
_entry.id   AF-A0A5E4K3I8-F1
#
_cell.length_a   1.000
_cell.length_b   1.000
_cell.length_c   1.000
_cell.angle_alpha   90.00
_cell.angle_beta   90.00
_cell.angle_gamma   90.00
#
_symmetry.space_group_name_H-M   'P 1'
#
loop_
_entity.id
_entity.type
_entity.pdbx_description
1 polymer ?
#
loop_
_entity_poly.entity_id
_entity_poly.type
_entity_poly.pdbx_seq_one_letter_code
_entity_poly.pdbx_strand_id
1 'polypeptide(L)'
;MNKKRGKINISFMKNKKGLSSVVIALILIVISLVAIGVVWFVVQNLINQSSKQIDGISGLTINLDIVNAYLQSQQIVVDVKRTVGSGNLAKIKFILFDGTNSELLIQNSTLQELEENNFLLLPTKLASSSIVSVSVAPVFKTSDGTETTGSVTDTFYLANGHVPTGTSGYCGDGTCDPGETGTNCPQDCAPSNEDCLSLCAQFGVECGSNPNTYCSGVCGICSGSTPDCTKNEFLPIVTAGKCVQCLIDSECDVSKYKGCTNGVCVPLDCVETPERITAACGSRVCGTVIGACGDVVSCGTCGARQLCVTGTCTLVTPINNGTVEDVFPPSDNGEYYYFGSSDLPTDLNTNYELNYIKFPNNPIETDCSVIAVFRLPIQGGYTKSHIGFNFAVPVNVGEEYDIFNSLEECQAY
;
A
#
# COMPACT_ATOMS: atom_id res chain seq x y z
N MET A 1 -95.63 -3.61 27.35
CA MET A 1 -94.64 -3.41 26.26
C MET A 1 -94.08 -4.77 25.84
N ASN A 2 -94.34 -5.13 24.58
CA ASN A 2 -94.00 -6.42 23.96
C ASN A 2 -92.50 -6.51 23.63
N LYS A 3 -91.84 -7.63 23.96
CA LYS A 3 -90.57 -8.04 23.32
C LYS A 3 -90.64 -9.52 22.94
N LYS A 4 -91.11 -9.76 21.70
CA LYS A 4 -91.15 -11.07 21.03
C LYS A 4 -89.73 -11.63 20.93
N ARG A 5 -89.49 -12.81 21.51
CA ARG A 5 -88.30 -13.65 21.24
C ARG A 5 -88.67 -14.63 20.12
N GLY A 6 -88.05 -14.45 18.95
CA GLY A 6 -88.11 -15.40 17.84
C GLY A 6 -87.16 -16.56 18.11
N LYS A 7 -87.71 -17.77 18.22
CA LYS A 7 -86.97 -19.04 18.38
C LYS A 7 -86.71 -19.59 16.97
N ILE A 8 -85.47 -19.51 16.49
CA ILE A 8 -85.07 -20.06 15.19
C ILE A 8 -84.77 -21.55 15.41
N ASN A 9 -85.59 -22.41 14.82
CA ASN A 9 -85.32 -23.85 14.73
C ASN A 9 -84.48 -24.11 13.47
N ILE A 10 -83.19 -24.41 13.66
CA ILE A 10 -82.31 -24.86 12.58
C ILE A 10 -82.48 -26.38 12.44
N SER A 11 -83.21 -26.78 11.41
CA SER A 11 -83.38 -28.17 10.99
C SER A 11 -82.08 -28.70 10.38
N PHE A 12 -81.42 -29.62 11.08
CA PHE A 12 -80.21 -30.30 10.64
C PHE A 12 -80.60 -31.50 9.74
N MET A 13 -80.61 -31.31 8.41
CA MET A 13 -80.75 -32.42 7.46
C MET A 13 -79.45 -33.23 7.40
N LYS A 14 -79.53 -34.50 7.80
CA LYS A 14 -78.44 -35.48 7.74
C LYS A 14 -78.46 -36.24 6.40
N ASN A 15 -77.25 -36.40 5.87
CA ASN A 15 -76.72 -37.60 5.19
C ASN A 15 -76.98 -37.82 3.69
N LYS A 16 -76.15 -37.14 2.89
CA LYS A 16 -75.37 -37.79 1.81
C LYS A 16 -73.88 -37.40 1.95
N LYS A 17 -73.18 -37.96 2.94
CA LYS A 17 -71.80 -37.56 3.32
C LYS A 17 -70.70 -38.61 3.03
N GLY A 18 -70.95 -39.59 2.16
CA GLY A 18 -69.94 -40.61 1.79
C GLY A 18 -68.97 -40.16 0.70
N LEU A 19 -69.47 -39.54 -0.37
CA LEU A 19 -68.67 -39.22 -1.56
C LEU A 19 -67.91 -37.89 -1.46
N SER A 20 -68.37 -36.95 -0.64
CA SER A 20 -67.76 -35.62 -0.52
C SER A 20 -66.48 -35.62 0.31
N SER A 21 -66.33 -36.52 1.29
CA SER A 21 -65.13 -36.55 2.13
C SER A 21 -63.90 -37.04 1.36
N VAL A 22 -64.07 -38.03 0.48
CA VAL A 22 -62.97 -38.56 -0.34
C VAL A 22 -62.50 -37.52 -1.35
N VAL A 23 -63.44 -36.84 -2.02
CA VAL A 23 -63.13 -35.77 -2.99
C VAL A 23 -62.41 -34.60 -2.30
N ILE A 24 -62.86 -34.19 -1.11
CA ILE A 24 -62.19 -33.13 -0.35
C ILE A 24 -60.76 -33.54 0.06
N ALA A 25 -60.57 -34.77 0.55
CA ALA A 25 -59.23 -35.26 0.92
C ALA A 25 -58.28 -35.28 -0.30
N LEU A 26 -58.78 -35.69 -1.47
CA LEU A 26 -58.01 -35.72 -2.70
C LEU A 26 -57.63 -34.30 -3.17
N ILE A 27 -58.55 -33.35 -3.09
CA ILE A 27 -58.28 -31.93 -3.40
C ILE A 27 -57.25 -31.35 -2.43
N LEU A 28 -57.34 -31.64 -1.12
CA LEU A 28 -56.37 -31.17 -0.12
C LEU A 28 -54.96 -31.71 -0.39
N ILE A 29 -54.84 -32.98 -0.77
CA ILE A 29 -53.55 -33.57 -1.16
C ILE A 29 -52.98 -32.86 -2.39
N VAL A 30 -53.79 -32.64 -3.43
CA VAL A 30 -53.32 -31.95 -4.66
C VAL A 30 -52.87 -30.52 -4.35
N ILE A 31 -53.63 -29.76 -3.56
CA ILE A 31 -53.24 -28.39 -3.18
C ILE A 31 -51.93 -28.38 -2.38
N SER A 32 -51.73 -29.34 -1.47
CA SER A 32 -50.49 -29.43 -0.71
C SER A 32 -49.26 -29.69 -1.58
N LEU A 33 -49.39 -30.53 -2.63
CA LEU A 33 -48.31 -30.80 -3.57
C LEU A 33 -47.96 -29.57 -4.42
N VAL A 34 -48.98 -28.80 -4.84
CA VAL A 34 -48.76 -27.53 -5.56
C VAL A 34 -48.03 -26.52 -4.68
N ALA A 35 -48.41 -26.39 -3.42
CA ALA A 35 -47.74 -25.48 -2.48
C ALA A 35 -46.26 -25.84 -2.29
N ILE A 36 -45.93 -27.14 -2.13
CA ILE A 36 -44.55 -27.61 -2.03
C ILE A 36 -43.77 -27.28 -3.32
N GLY A 37 -44.38 -27.48 -4.49
CA GLY A 37 -43.76 -27.16 -5.77
C GLY A 37 -43.39 -25.68 -5.93
N VAL A 38 -44.28 -24.78 -5.49
CA VAL A 38 -44.01 -23.32 -5.54
C VAL A 38 -42.89 -22.93 -4.58
N VAL A 39 -42.90 -23.45 -3.35
CA VAL A 39 -41.84 -23.18 -2.37
C VAL A 39 -40.49 -23.68 -2.89
N TRP A 40 -40.45 -24.90 -3.43
CA TRP A 40 -39.22 -25.47 -4.01
C TRP A 40 -38.69 -24.62 -5.17
N PHE A 41 -39.55 -24.11 -6.05
CA PHE A 41 -39.14 -23.24 -7.15
C PHE A 41 -38.47 -21.95 -6.67
N VAL A 42 -39.02 -21.32 -5.62
CA VAL A 42 -38.44 -20.10 -5.02
C VAL A 42 -37.11 -20.41 -4.34
N VAL A 43 -37.05 -21.48 -3.54
CA VAL A 43 -35.82 -21.91 -2.84
C VAL A 43 -34.73 -22.29 -3.85
N GLN A 44 -35.07 -22.99 -4.93
CA GLN A 44 -34.12 -23.38 -5.96
C GLN A 44 -33.54 -22.17 -6.68
N ASN A 45 -34.36 -21.16 -7.00
CA ASN A 45 -33.85 -19.92 -7.58
C ASN A 45 -32.93 -19.16 -6.61
N LEU A 46 -33.24 -19.16 -5.31
CA LEU A 46 -32.40 -18.52 -4.29
C LEU A 46 -31.06 -19.26 -4.12
N ILE A 47 -31.08 -20.59 -4.01
CA ILE A 47 -29.87 -21.42 -3.89
C ILE A 47 -28.99 -21.26 -5.14
N ASN A 48 -29.57 -21.24 -6.34
CA ASN A 48 -28.84 -21.02 -7.59
C ASN A 48 -28.28 -19.61 -7.74
N GLN A 49 -28.78 -18.63 -6.98
CA GLN A 49 -28.18 -17.29 -6.91
C GLN A 49 -27.05 -17.24 -5.88
N SER A 50 -27.22 -17.87 -4.71
CA SER A 50 -26.20 -17.94 -3.67
C SER A 50 -24.99 -18.79 -4.05
N SER A 51 -25.17 -19.86 -4.84
CA SER A 51 -24.07 -20.71 -5.29
C SER A 51 -23.08 -19.98 -6.21
N LYS A 52 -23.51 -18.93 -6.90
CA LYS A 52 -22.64 -18.11 -7.77
C LYS A 52 -21.57 -17.35 -7.00
N GLN A 53 -21.80 -17.09 -5.73
CA GLN A 53 -20.87 -16.33 -4.88
C GLN A 53 -19.76 -17.21 -4.29
N ILE A 54 -19.96 -18.53 -4.25
CA ILE A 54 -19.02 -19.50 -3.64
C ILE A 54 -17.93 -19.92 -4.63
N ASP A 55 -18.21 -19.90 -5.94
CA ASP A 55 -17.24 -20.24 -6.99
C ASP A 55 -16.11 -19.21 -7.15
N GLY A 56 -16.21 -18.04 -6.51
CA GLY A 56 -15.15 -17.02 -6.46
C GLY A 56 -13.93 -17.42 -5.61
N ILE A 57 -14.05 -18.45 -4.75
CA ILE A 57 -12.96 -18.89 -3.85
C ILE A 57 -11.81 -19.54 -4.64
N SER A 58 -12.12 -20.24 -5.75
CA SER A 58 -11.10 -20.90 -6.59
C SER A 58 -10.14 -19.93 -7.29
N GLY A 59 -10.49 -18.64 -7.38
CA GLY A 59 -9.62 -17.61 -7.95
C GLY A 59 -8.67 -16.96 -6.94
N LEU A 60 -8.94 -17.11 -5.64
CA LEU A 60 -8.10 -16.56 -4.56
C LEU A 60 -6.75 -17.29 -4.42
N THR A 61 -6.61 -18.46 -5.05
CA THR A 61 -5.35 -19.23 -5.03
C THR A 61 -4.41 -18.88 -6.18
N ILE A 62 -4.82 -18.04 -7.13
CA ILE A 62 -3.92 -17.62 -8.22
C ILE A 62 -3.01 -16.54 -7.68
N ASN A 63 -1.70 -16.83 -7.64
CA ASN A 63 -0.69 -15.87 -7.23
C ASN A 63 0.31 -15.62 -8.38
N LEU A 64 0.69 -14.37 -8.60
CA LEU A 64 1.58 -13.93 -9.68
C LEU A 64 2.79 -13.23 -9.07
N ASP A 65 3.97 -13.60 -9.55
CA ASP A 65 5.24 -13.01 -9.14
C ASP A 65 5.83 -12.24 -10.33
N ILE A 66 6.40 -11.06 -10.07
CA ILE A 66 7.16 -10.29 -11.05
C ILE A 66 8.61 -10.76 -10.95
N VAL A 67 9.07 -11.48 -11.98
CA VAL A 67 10.46 -11.96 -12.05
C VAL A 67 11.41 -10.81 -12.34
N ASN A 68 10.99 -9.89 -13.21
CA ASN A 68 11.78 -8.72 -13.57
C ASN A 68 10.88 -7.62 -14.14
N ALA A 69 11.28 -6.36 -13.99
CA ALA A 69 10.69 -5.25 -14.73
C ALA A 69 11.74 -4.20 -15.09
N TYR A 70 11.72 -3.72 -16.34
CA TYR A 70 12.66 -2.72 -16.81
C TYR A 70 12.08 -1.83 -17.92
N LEU A 71 12.69 -0.66 -18.13
CA LEU A 71 12.29 0.27 -19.16
C LEU A 71 13.05 -0.01 -20.47
N GLN A 72 12.33 -0.19 -21.57
CA GLN A 72 12.88 -0.33 -22.91
C GLN A 72 12.16 0.62 -23.88
N SER A 73 12.86 1.63 -24.40
CA SER A 73 12.34 2.53 -25.44
C SER A 73 10.97 3.17 -25.12
N GLN A 74 10.80 3.65 -23.88
CA GLN A 74 9.54 4.21 -23.33
C GLN A 74 8.42 3.20 -23.07
N GLN A 75 8.69 1.91 -23.16
CA GLN A 75 7.78 0.84 -22.75
C GLN A 75 8.33 0.18 -21.50
N ILE A 76 7.45 -0.25 -20.61
CA ILE A 76 7.85 -1.06 -19.46
C ILE A 76 7.69 -2.51 -19.88
N VAL A 77 8.78 -3.26 -19.81
CA VAL A 77 8.83 -4.69 -20.01
C VAL A 77 8.71 -5.35 -18.65
N VAL A 78 7.74 -6.25 -18.47
CA VAL A 78 7.51 -6.94 -17.19
C VAL A 78 7.44 -8.44 -17.43
N ASP A 79 8.32 -9.19 -16.77
CA ASP A 79 8.31 -10.64 -16.77
C ASP A 79 7.48 -11.12 -15.59
N VAL A 80 6.36 -11.80 -15.87
CA VAL A 80 5.43 -12.27 -14.85
C VAL A 80 5.34 -13.78 -14.91
N LYS A 81 5.52 -14.40 -13.74
CA LYS A 81 5.38 -15.84 -13.54
C LYS A 81 4.16 -16.14 -12.70
N ARG A 82 3.38 -17.14 -13.13
CA ARG A 82 2.30 -17.69 -12.30
C ARG A 82 2.86 -18.75 -11.35
N THR A 83 2.59 -18.61 -10.07
CA THR A 83 2.97 -19.62 -9.06
C THR A 83 1.99 -20.80 -9.04
N VAL A 84 2.21 -21.76 -8.15
CA VAL A 84 1.29 -22.90 -7.97
C VAL A 84 -0.06 -22.42 -7.42
N GLY A 85 -1.17 -22.91 -7.97
CA GLY A 85 -2.48 -22.52 -7.49
C GLY A 85 -3.61 -22.76 -8.49
N SER A 86 -4.73 -23.29 -8.00
CA SER A 86 -5.91 -23.58 -8.81
C SER A 86 -6.56 -22.31 -9.36
N GLY A 87 -7.24 -22.45 -10.50
CA GLY A 87 -8.05 -21.38 -11.10
C GLY A 87 -7.67 -21.06 -12.55
N ASN A 88 -8.57 -20.37 -13.25
CA ASN A 88 -8.37 -19.96 -14.64
C ASN A 88 -8.06 -18.47 -14.70
N LEU A 89 -6.78 -18.13 -14.90
CA LEU A 89 -6.35 -16.77 -15.18
C LEU A 89 -6.91 -16.34 -16.53
N ALA A 90 -7.60 -15.21 -16.56
CA ALA A 90 -8.18 -14.63 -17.77
C ALA A 90 -7.43 -13.39 -18.24
N LYS A 91 -7.01 -12.54 -17.31
CA LYS A 91 -6.25 -11.31 -17.58
C LYS A 91 -5.29 -11.03 -16.43
N ILE A 92 -4.32 -10.16 -16.68
CA ILE A 92 -3.44 -9.60 -15.65
C ILE A 92 -3.66 -8.09 -15.64
N LYS A 93 -3.86 -7.54 -14.46
CA LYS A 93 -3.94 -6.10 -14.22
C LYS A 93 -2.59 -5.63 -13.70
N PHE A 94 -2.01 -4.64 -14.38
CA PHE A 94 -0.80 -3.96 -13.99
C PHE A 94 -1.14 -2.60 -13.41
N ILE A 95 -0.54 -2.26 -12.28
CA ILE A 95 -0.68 -0.98 -11.59
C ILE A 95 0.67 -0.28 -11.64
N LEU A 96 0.76 0.80 -12.40
CA LEU A 96 1.96 1.61 -12.56
C LEU A 96 1.88 2.79 -11.59
N PHE A 97 2.93 3.06 -10.83
CA PHE A 97 2.96 4.14 -9.85
C PHE A 97 4.20 5.02 -10.06
N ASP A 98 4.01 6.35 -10.10
CA ASP A 98 5.09 7.35 -10.29
C ASP A 98 5.57 8.00 -8.98
N GLY A 99 5.10 7.53 -7.82
CA GLY A 99 5.34 8.15 -6.52
C GLY A 99 4.18 9.04 -6.04
N THR A 100 3.30 9.48 -6.95
CA THR A 100 2.15 10.35 -6.64
C THR A 100 0.84 9.85 -7.24
N ASN A 101 0.87 9.35 -8.48
CA ASN A 101 -0.27 8.95 -9.29
C ASN A 101 -0.13 7.49 -9.71
N SER A 102 -1.28 6.85 -9.96
CA SER A 102 -1.34 5.47 -10.45
C SER A 102 -2.06 5.36 -11.80
N GLU A 103 -1.56 4.49 -12.68
CA GLU A 103 -2.21 4.08 -13.94
C GLU A 103 -2.47 2.58 -13.97
N LEU A 104 -3.66 2.20 -14.44
CA LEU A 104 -4.08 0.80 -14.55
C LEU A 104 -4.04 0.35 -16.00
N LEU A 105 -3.32 -0.74 -16.28
CA LEU A 105 -3.29 -1.41 -17.57
C LEU A 105 -3.80 -2.85 -17.44
N ILE A 106 -4.54 -3.33 -18.42
CA ILE A 106 -5.11 -4.69 -18.40
C ILE A 106 -4.63 -5.44 -19.65
N GLN A 107 -3.98 -6.59 -19.44
CA GLN A 107 -3.50 -7.47 -20.50
C GLN A 107 -4.26 -8.78 -20.50
N ASN A 108 -4.77 -9.19 -21.67
CA ASN A 108 -5.40 -10.50 -21.84
C ASN A 108 -4.32 -11.57 -21.90
N SER A 109 -4.29 -12.48 -20.92
CA SER A 109 -3.31 -13.55 -20.86
C SER A 109 -3.81 -14.73 -20.04
N THR A 110 -3.40 -15.92 -20.45
CA THR A 110 -3.76 -17.19 -19.81
C THR A 110 -2.48 -17.97 -19.49
N LEU A 111 -1.80 -17.56 -18.41
CA LEU A 111 -0.65 -18.29 -17.89
C LEU A 111 -1.10 -19.57 -17.18
N GLN A 112 -0.51 -20.70 -17.56
CA GLN A 112 -0.59 -21.96 -16.83
C GLN A 112 0.22 -21.88 -15.54
N GLU A 113 0.00 -22.81 -14.61
CA GLU A 113 0.82 -22.88 -13.39
C GLU A 113 2.30 -23.04 -13.75
N LEU A 114 3.15 -22.25 -13.08
CA LEU A 114 4.60 -22.17 -13.29
C LEU A 114 5.04 -21.61 -14.66
N GLU A 115 4.09 -21.15 -15.49
CA GLU A 115 4.40 -20.47 -16.74
C GLU A 115 4.83 -19.03 -16.48
N GLU A 116 5.80 -18.57 -17.26
CA GLU A 116 6.34 -17.21 -17.25
C GLU A 116 6.19 -16.59 -18.63
N ASN A 117 5.82 -15.32 -18.69
CA ASN A 117 5.69 -14.59 -19.94
C ASN A 117 6.05 -13.12 -19.77
N ASN A 118 6.45 -12.50 -20.88
CA ASN A 118 6.86 -11.11 -20.96
C ASN A 118 5.70 -10.22 -21.44
N PHE A 119 5.48 -9.11 -20.75
CA PHE A 119 4.43 -8.15 -21.06
C PHE A 119 5.02 -6.78 -21.40
N LEU A 120 4.63 -6.26 -22.56
CA LEU A 120 4.97 -4.92 -23.00
C LEU A 120 3.86 -3.95 -22.60
N LEU A 121 4.16 -3.06 -21.66
CA LEU A 121 3.24 -2.08 -21.12
C LEU A 121 3.52 -0.70 -21.75
N LEU A 122 2.45 -0.07 -22.24
CA LEU A 122 2.48 1.28 -22.80
C LEU A 122 1.64 2.21 -21.92
N PRO A 123 2.26 2.94 -20.98
CA PRO A 123 1.56 3.95 -20.18
C PRO A 123 0.98 5.03 -21.10
N THR A 124 -0.24 5.48 -20.80
CA THR A 124 -0.94 6.53 -21.54
C THR A 124 -1.18 7.78 -20.71
N LYS A 125 -1.15 7.66 -19.38
CA LYS A 125 -1.39 8.75 -18.43
C LYS A 125 -0.10 9.18 -17.73
N LEU A 126 0.79 8.24 -17.44
CA LEU A 126 2.07 8.49 -16.80
C LEU A 126 3.19 8.54 -17.83
N ALA A 127 4.24 9.34 -17.57
CA ALA A 127 5.44 9.30 -18.37
C ALA A 127 6.22 8.03 -18.01
N SER A 128 6.57 7.19 -18.97
CA SER A 128 7.23 5.90 -18.69
C SER A 128 8.55 6.03 -17.91
N SER A 129 9.22 7.18 -18.03
CA SER A 129 10.46 7.51 -17.31
C SER A 129 10.27 7.93 -15.85
N SER A 130 9.05 8.25 -15.43
CA SER A 130 8.75 8.65 -14.04
C SER A 130 8.14 7.53 -13.21
N ILE A 131 7.92 6.35 -13.81
CA ILE A 131 7.32 5.22 -13.10
C ILE A 131 8.35 4.63 -12.14
N VAL A 132 7.98 4.57 -10.87
CA VAL A 132 8.79 4.09 -9.75
C VAL A 132 8.55 2.60 -9.50
N SER A 133 7.31 2.13 -9.65
CA SER A 133 6.99 0.72 -9.40
C SER A 133 5.87 0.20 -10.28
N VAL A 134 5.87 -1.12 -10.46
CA VAL A 134 4.85 -1.89 -11.17
C VAL A 134 4.31 -2.95 -10.23
N SER A 135 3.00 -3.04 -10.06
CA SER A 135 2.36 -4.12 -9.31
C SER A 135 1.46 -4.95 -10.21
N VAL A 136 1.25 -6.22 -9.85
CA VAL A 136 0.40 -7.15 -10.61
C VAL A 136 -0.74 -7.68 -9.77
N ALA A 137 -1.90 -7.87 -10.41
CA ALA A 137 -3.07 -8.52 -9.82
C ALA A 137 -3.73 -9.46 -10.85
N PRO A 138 -4.06 -10.71 -10.49
CA PRO A 138 -4.73 -11.64 -11.40
C PRO A 138 -6.19 -11.22 -11.61
N VAL A 139 -6.71 -11.46 -12.82
CA VAL A 139 -8.14 -11.40 -13.12
C VAL A 139 -8.57 -12.79 -13.58
N PHE A 140 -9.49 -13.40 -12.86
CA PHE A 140 -9.95 -14.76 -13.14
C PHE A 140 -11.41 -14.78 -13.59
N LYS A 141 -11.74 -15.80 -14.37
CA LYS A 141 -13.13 -16.10 -14.73
C LYS A 141 -13.76 -16.98 -13.67
N THR A 142 -14.90 -16.55 -13.14
CA THR A 142 -15.77 -17.36 -12.30
C THR A 142 -16.51 -18.40 -13.15
N SER A 143 -17.17 -19.36 -12.49
CA SER A 143 -17.93 -20.44 -13.15
C SER A 143 -19.04 -19.94 -14.07
N ASP A 144 -19.59 -18.75 -13.81
CA ASP A 144 -20.62 -18.10 -14.62
C ASP A 144 -20.05 -17.26 -15.80
N GLY A 145 -18.73 -17.26 -15.96
CA GLY A 145 -18.02 -16.54 -17.02
C GLY A 145 -17.81 -15.05 -16.75
N THR A 146 -18.19 -14.55 -15.55
CA THR A 146 -17.85 -13.18 -15.15
C THR A 146 -16.37 -13.07 -14.74
N GLU A 147 -15.82 -11.87 -14.82
CA GLU A 147 -14.42 -11.61 -14.49
C GLU A 147 -14.33 -10.90 -13.15
N THR A 148 -13.52 -11.43 -12.24
CA THR A 148 -13.23 -10.83 -10.93
C THR A 148 -11.74 -10.54 -10.83
N THR A 149 -11.38 -9.35 -10.32
CA THR A 149 -9.98 -9.01 -10.03
C THR A 149 -9.62 -9.50 -8.63
N GLY A 150 -8.51 -10.22 -8.50
CA GLY A 150 -7.89 -10.54 -7.22
C GLY A 150 -7.17 -9.34 -6.60
N SER A 151 -6.55 -9.57 -5.44
CA SER A 151 -5.67 -8.61 -4.79
C SER A 151 -4.37 -8.41 -5.57
N VAL A 152 -3.63 -7.36 -5.24
CA VAL A 152 -2.24 -7.24 -5.67
C VAL A 152 -1.44 -8.38 -5.07
N THR A 153 -0.71 -9.10 -5.91
CA THR A 153 0.08 -10.27 -5.51
C THR A 153 1.56 -9.93 -5.35
N ASP A 154 2.08 -9.03 -6.19
CA ASP A 154 3.48 -8.63 -6.14
C ASP A 154 3.69 -7.19 -6.67
N THR A 155 4.76 -6.55 -6.21
CA THR A 155 5.19 -5.19 -6.56
C THR A 155 6.69 -5.14 -6.79
N PHE A 156 7.09 -4.69 -7.98
CA PHE A 156 8.49 -4.51 -8.38
C PHE A 156 8.83 -3.02 -8.52
N TYR A 157 9.96 -2.60 -7.95
CA TYR A 157 10.44 -1.22 -8.04
C TYR A 157 11.44 -1.09 -9.20
N LEU A 158 11.16 -0.19 -10.14
CA LEU A 158 12.02 0.06 -11.28
C LEU A 158 13.26 0.83 -10.80
N ALA A 159 14.43 0.29 -11.09
CA ALA A 159 15.68 1.02 -10.96
C ALA A 159 15.65 2.22 -11.92
N ASN A 160 15.63 3.44 -11.39
CA ASN A 160 15.63 4.65 -12.20
C ASN A 160 16.87 4.67 -13.12
N GLY A 161 16.68 4.39 -14.41
CA GLY A 161 17.61 4.79 -15.47
C GLY A 161 18.67 3.79 -15.95
N HIS A 162 18.65 2.51 -15.55
CA HIS A 162 19.59 1.52 -16.11
C HIS A 162 18.88 0.49 -17.00
N VAL A 163 19.13 0.56 -18.31
CA VAL A 163 18.75 -0.50 -19.26
C VAL A 163 19.69 -1.68 -18.98
N PRO A 164 19.20 -2.88 -18.60
CA PRO A 164 20.08 -4.00 -18.31
C PRO A 164 20.73 -4.48 -19.60
N THR A 165 22.01 -4.16 -19.80
CA THR A 165 22.82 -4.82 -20.82
C THR A 165 23.25 -6.19 -20.31
N GLY A 166 22.38 -7.18 -20.44
CA GLY A 166 22.79 -8.57 -20.68
C GLY A 166 23.52 -9.35 -19.58
N THR A 167 23.55 -8.89 -18.33
CA THR A 167 23.96 -9.69 -17.17
C THR A 167 23.03 -9.36 -16.02
N SER A 168 22.19 -10.31 -15.62
CA SER A 168 21.15 -10.17 -14.61
C SER A 168 21.72 -10.36 -13.21
N GLY A 169 21.98 -9.26 -12.50
CA GLY A 169 22.06 -9.30 -11.04
C GLY A 169 20.66 -9.46 -10.44
N TYR A 170 20.58 -10.17 -9.32
CA TYR A 170 19.38 -10.40 -8.53
C TYR A 170 19.63 -9.99 -7.08
N CYS A 171 18.83 -9.04 -6.58
CA CYS A 171 18.99 -8.57 -5.22
C CYS A 171 18.71 -9.63 -4.15
N GLY A 172 19.50 -9.63 -3.09
CA GLY A 172 19.38 -10.47 -1.91
C GLY A 172 20.29 -11.69 -1.91
N ASP A 173 21.28 -11.77 -2.81
CA ASP A 173 22.23 -12.88 -2.90
C ASP A 173 23.59 -12.61 -2.25
N GLY A 174 23.82 -11.38 -1.81
CA GLY A 174 25.04 -10.92 -1.15
C GLY A 174 26.17 -10.54 -2.11
N THR A 175 25.92 -10.44 -3.41
CA THR A 175 26.90 -10.09 -4.44
C THR A 175 26.40 -8.91 -5.28
N CYS A 176 27.17 -7.84 -5.37
CA CYS A 176 26.81 -6.69 -6.22
C CYS A 176 27.10 -7.00 -7.70
N ASP A 177 26.12 -7.57 -8.38
CA ASP A 177 26.25 -8.00 -9.77
C ASP A 177 26.07 -6.82 -10.76
N PRO A 178 26.61 -6.92 -12.00
CA PRO A 178 26.52 -5.82 -12.96
C PRO A 178 25.06 -5.44 -13.26
N GLY A 179 24.67 -4.19 -12.96
CA GLY A 179 23.29 -3.69 -13.09
C GLY A 179 22.59 -3.45 -11.75
N GLU A 180 23.18 -3.94 -10.67
CA GLU A 180 22.82 -3.60 -9.30
C GLU A 180 23.57 -2.35 -8.83
N THR A 181 22.93 -1.53 -8.04
CA THR A 181 23.42 -0.25 -7.50
C THR A 181 22.95 -0.12 -6.06
N GLY A 182 23.58 0.77 -5.29
CA GLY A 182 23.13 1.06 -3.93
C GLY A 182 21.73 1.65 -3.82
N THR A 183 21.11 2.02 -4.95
CA THR A 183 19.75 2.58 -4.99
C THR A 183 18.69 1.52 -5.31
N ASN A 184 18.94 0.64 -6.29
CA ASN A 184 17.99 -0.40 -6.69
C ASN A 184 18.21 -1.73 -5.96
N CYS A 185 19.39 -1.93 -5.37
CA CYS A 185 19.83 -3.17 -4.74
C CYS A 185 20.68 -2.89 -3.48
N PRO A 186 20.17 -2.09 -2.52
CA PRO A 186 20.95 -1.64 -1.37
C PRO A 186 21.44 -2.77 -0.46
N GLN A 187 20.85 -3.96 -0.59
CA GLN A 187 21.15 -5.15 0.19
C GLN A 187 22.50 -5.74 -0.21
N ASP A 188 22.83 -5.70 -1.50
CA ASP A 188 24.02 -6.32 -2.10
C ASP A 188 25.06 -5.28 -2.55
N CYS A 189 24.61 -4.08 -2.95
CA CYS A 189 25.43 -3.01 -3.52
C CYS A 189 25.55 -1.77 -2.64
N ALA A 190 25.78 -1.93 -1.32
CA ALA A 190 26.11 -0.79 -0.46
C ALA A 190 27.17 0.11 -1.13
N PRO A 191 27.03 1.45 -1.10
CA PRO A 191 27.68 2.35 -2.05
C PRO A 191 29.20 2.17 -2.05
N SER A 192 29.73 1.57 -3.12
CA SER A 192 31.15 1.56 -3.42
C SER A 192 31.47 2.61 -4.48
N ASN A 193 32.56 3.35 -4.26
CA ASN A 193 33.13 4.54 -4.94
C ASN A 193 33.03 4.75 -6.47
N GLU A 194 32.43 3.89 -7.29
CA GLU A 194 32.45 4.05 -8.77
C GLU A 194 31.42 5.03 -9.35
N ASP A 195 30.35 5.37 -8.63
CA ASP A 195 29.32 6.34 -9.09
C ASP A 195 29.79 7.81 -9.13
N CYS A 196 31.01 8.11 -8.66
CA CYS A 196 31.52 9.47 -8.55
C CYS A 196 31.87 10.14 -9.91
N LEU A 197 32.06 9.34 -10.97
CA LEU A 197 32.53 9.84 -12.28
C LEU A 197 31.44 10.49 -13.13
N SER A 198 30.16 10.11 -12.99
CA SER A 198 29.08 10.68 -13.82
C SER A 198 28.60 12.05 -13.31
N LEU A 199 28.68 12.30 -12.00
CA LEU A 199 28.26 13.57 -11.38
C LEU A 199 29.18 14.75 -11.76
N CYS A 200 30.48 14.52 -11.92
CA CYS A 200 31.46 15.58 -12.21
C CYS A 200 31.30 16.21 -13.60
N ALA A 201 30.81 15.46 -14.59
CA ALA A 201 30.61 15.97 -15.95
C ALA A 201 29.42 16.95 -16.06
N GLN A 202 28.43 16.84 -15.17
CA GLN A 202 27.22 17.66 -15.20
C GLN A 202 27.46 19.09 -14.69
N PHE A 203 28.53 19.30 -13.91
CA PHE A 203 28.90 20.61 -13.34
C PHE A 203 30.06 21.31 -14.06
N GLY A 204 30.49 20.81 -15.24
CA GLY A 204 31.49 21.48 -16.07
C GLY A 204 32.90 21.49 -15.49
N VAL A 205 33.25 20.52 -14.64
CA VAL A 205 34.60 20.41 -14.05
C VAL A 205 35.43 19.41 -14.86
N GLU A 206 36.45 19.90 -15.56
CA GLU A 206 37.42 19.05 -16.26
C GLU A 206 38.29 18.32 -15.23
N CYS A 207 38.18 16.98 -15.18
CA CYS A 207 39.13 16.17 -14.43
C CYS A 207 40.49 16.19 -15.15
N GLY A 208 41.54 16.61 -14.45
CA GLY A 208 42.89 16.68 -15.00
C GLY A 208 43.39 15.32 -15.50
N SER A 209 44.15 15.35 -16.60
CA SER A 209 44.59 14.22 -17.43
C SER A 209 45.66 13.32 -16.80
N ASN A 210 45.55 12.98 -15.52
CA ASN A 210 46.51 12.12 -14.84
C ASN A 210 45.86 10.80 -14.35
N PRO A 211 46.16 9.65 -14.96
CA PRO A 211 45.46 8.37 -14.74
C PRO A 211 45.67 7.73 -13.35
N ASN A 212 46.38 8.39 -12.43
CA ASN A 212 46.64 7.89 -11.07
C ASN A 212 46.14 8.83 -9.96
N THR A 213 45.21 9.73 -10.27
CA THR A 213 44.66 10.68 -9.27
C THR A 213 43.23 10.26 -8.91
N TYR A 214 43.06 9.73 -7.70
CA TYR A 214 41.74 9.44 -7.13
C TYR A 214 40.98 10.75 -6.90
N CYS A 215 39.82 10.91 -7.53
CA CYS A 215 38.88 11.97 -7.18
C CYS A 215 38.17 11.57 -5.87
N SER A 216 38.61 12.11 -4.74
CA SER A 216 37.77 12.22 -3.53
C SER A 216 36.64 13.21 -3.85
N GLY A 217 35.41 12.77 -3.60
CA GLY A 217 34.17 13.35 -4.12
C GLY A 217 33.78 14.70 -3.53
N VAL A 218 34.57 15.73 -3.79
CA VAL A 218 34.14 17.13 -3.65
C VAL A 218 34.55 17.88 -4.91
N CYS A 219 33.57 18.42 -5.64
CA CYS A 219 33.82 19.53 -6.55
C CYS A 219 34.37 20.70 -5.73
N GLY A 220 35.69 20.84 -5.74
CA GLY A 220 36.42 21.91 -5.08
C GLY A 220 37.28 21.38 -3.94
N ILE A 221 38.52 20.99 -4.25
CA ILE A 221 39.76 21.58 -3.72
C ILE A 221 40.91 21.04 -4.57
N CYS A 222 41.62 21.94 -5.25
CA CYS A 222 42.91 21.61 -5.87
C CYS A 222 43.91 21.27 -4.77
N SER A 223 44.32 20.00 -4.67
CA SER A 223 45.47 19.60 -3.87
C SER A 223 46.73 19.64 -4.75
N GLY A 224 47.43 20.78 -4.71
CA GLY A 224 48.73 20.95 -5.34
C GLY A 224 49.41 22.17 -4.76
N SER A 225 50.59 21.99 -4.19
CA SER A 225 51.44 23.03 -3.63
C SER A 225 52.00 23.95 -4.73
N THR A 226 51.18 24.87 -5.25
CA THR A 226 51.65 26.05 -5.98
C THR A 226 50.94 27.31 -5.46
N PRO A 227 51.67 28.42 -5.25
CA PRO A 227 51.12 29.63 -4.69
C PRO A 227 50.51 30.48 -5.80
N ASP A 228 49.24 30.27 -6.13
CA ASP A 228 48.52 31.26 -6.94
C ASP A 228 46.99 31.24 -6.69
N CYS A 229 46.61 31.58 -5.46
CA CYS A 229 45.26 31.99 -5.11
C CYS A 229 45.29 33.35 -4.42
N THR A 230 45.91 34.34 -5.07
CA THR A 230 45.79 35.75 -4.67
C THR A 230 44.98 36.50 -5.73
N LYS A 231 43.65 36.54 -5.52
CA LYS A 231 42.75 37.68 -5.81
C LYS A 231 41.28 37.24 -5.72
N ASN A 232 40.67 37.46 -4.56
CA ASN A 232 39.56 38.41 -4.41
C ASN A 232 38.94 38.28 -3.02
N GLU A 233 39.10 39.35 -2.25
CA GLU A 233 38.20 39.89 -1.23
C GLU A 233 37.43 38.89 -0.34
N PHE A 234 38.11 38.37 0.68
CA PHE A 234 37.45 37.88 1.88
C PHE A 234 37.19 39.04 2.86
N LEU A 235 35.92 39.31 3.14
CA LEU A 235 35.50 39.91 4.40
C LEU A 235 35.70 38.89 5.53
N PRO A 236 36.28 39.26 6.69
CA PRO A 236 36.64 38.31 7.72
C PRO A 236 35.51 38.15 8.75
N ILE A 237 34.63 37.18 8.56
CA ILE A 237 33.84 36.59 9.64
C ILE A 237 33.65 35.12 9.31
N VAL A 238 34.35 34.22 10.00
CA VAL A 238 33.81 33.03 10.71
C VAL A 238 34.95 32.36 11.47
N THR A 239 34.81 32.41 12.78
CA THR A 239 35.58 31.75 13.84
C THR A 239 35.47 30.22 13.76
N ALA A 240 36.45 29.52 14.33
CA ALA A 240 36.55 28.08 14.58
C ALA A 240 35.23 27.26 14.56
N GLY A 241 35.25 26.15 13.80
CA GLY A 241 34.26 25.07 13.89
C GLY A 241 33.42 24.87 12.64
N LYS A 242 34.02 24.35 11.56
CA LYS A 242 33.24 23.67 10.51
C LYS A 242 33.49 22.18 10.64
N CYS A 243 32.42 21.42 10.90
CA CYS A 243 32.44 19.98 10.75
C CYS A 243 32.86 19.67 9.31
N VAL A 244 33.99 19.01 9.15
CA VAL A 244 34.41 18.49 7.84
C VAL A 244 33.48 17.33 7.56
N GLN A 245 32.63 17.46 6.53
CA GLN A 245 31.90 16.32 6.02
C GLN A 245 32.91 15.34 5.42
N CYS A 246 32.74 14.06 5.70
CA CYS A 246 33.61 12.99 5.21
C CYS A 246 32.76 11.83 4.67
N LEU A 247 33.29 11.09 3.73
CA LEU A 247 32.70 9.84 3.21
C LEU A 247 33.49 8.62 3.68
N ILE A 248 34.79 8.80 3.91
CA ILE A 248 35.72 7.75 4.33
C ILE A 248 36.71 8.29 5.37
N ASP A 249 37.28 7.41 6.19
CA ASP A 249 38.20 7.77 7.28
C ASP A 249 39.42 8.57 6.83
N SER A 250 39.92 8.33 5.62
CA SER A 250 41.12 9.01 5.09
C SER A 250 40.90 10.49 4.78
N GLU A 251 39.66 10.95 4.73
CA GLU A 251 39.32 12.37 4.56
C GLU A 251 39.41 13.14 5.89
N CYS A 252 39.47 12.42 7.01
CA CYS A 252 39.69 13.00 8.32
C CYS A 252 41.19 13.03 8.63
N ASP A 253 41.67 14.15 9.16
CA ASP A 253 43.04 14.27 9.68
C ASP A 253 43.21 13.29 10.85
N VAL A 254 43.81 12.13 10.59
CA VAL A 254 44.02 11.03 11.56
C VAL A 254 44.83 11.45 12.79
N SER A 255 45.50 12.61 12.76
CA SER A 255 46.17 13.18 13.93
C SER A 255 45.22 13.90 14.90
N LYS A 256 43.98 14.19 14.47
CA LYS A 256 42.96 14.96 15.22
C LYS A 256 41.63 14.22 15.36
N TYR A 257 41.35 13.30 14.45
CA TYR A 257 40.08 12.58 14.37
C TYR A 257 40.31 11.06 14.44
N LYS A 258 39.38 10.35 15.09
CA LYS A 258 39.35 8.89 15.19
C LYS A 258 38.96 8.23 13.88
N GLY A 259 38.12 8.90 13.09
CA GLY A 259 37.58 8.41 11.82
C GLY A 259 36.36 9.21 11.39
N CYS A 260 35.76 8.79 10.28
CA CYS A 260 34.51 9.31 9.76
C CYS A 260 33.34 8.48 10.28
N THR A 261 32.31 9.11 10.85
CA THR A 261 31.11 8.40 11.30
C THR A 261 29.88 9.23 10.92
N ASN A 262 28.93 8.59 10.20
CA ASN A 262 27.72 9.23 9.68
C ASN A 262 27.98 10.57 8.96
N GLY A 263 29.08 10.63 8.20
CA GLY A 263 29.42 11.80 7.41
C GLY A 263 30.21 12.88 8.16
N VAL A 264 30.64 12.65 9.41
CA VAL A 264 31.34 13.64 10.25
C VAL A 264 32.66 13.07 10.77
N CYS A 265 33.74 13.85 10.66
CA CYS A 265 35.01 13.49 11.27
C CYS A 265 34.92 13.58 12.80
N VAL A 266 34.99 12.44 13.47
CA VAL A 266 34.83 12.29 14.92
C VAL A 266 36.17 12.58 15.62
N PRO A 267 36.26 13.60 16.51
CA PRO A 267 37.48 13.87 17.27
C PRO A 267 37.98 12.65 18.06
N LEU A 268 39.30 12.49 18.24
CA LEU A 268 39.86 11.35 19.00
C LEU A 268 39.26 11.19 20.41
N ASP A 269 38.99 12.31 21.08
CA ASP A 269 38.41 12.37 22.43
C ASP A 269 36.93 12.83 22.41
N CYS A 270 36.17 12.41 21.41
CA CYS A 270 34.78 12.83 21.33
C CYS A 270 33.90 12.08 22.33
N VAL A 271 33.30 12.83 23.25
CA VAL A 271 32.25 12.38 24.15
C VAL A 271 31.05 13.31 23.96
N GLU A 272 29.88 12.76 23.65
CA GLU A 272 28.65 13.53 23.57
C GLU A 272 28.28 14.03 24.98
N THR A 273 28.34 15.33 25.16
CA THR A 273 27.89 16.00 26.40
C THR A 273 26.48 16.54 26.19
N PRO A 274 25.68 16.73 27.26
CA PRO A 274 24.34 17.33 27.14
C PRO A 274 24.34 18.70 26.43
N GLU A 275 25.41 19.48 26.58
CA GLU A 275 25.60 20.76 25.90
C GLU A 275 25.80 20.59 24.38
N ARG A 276 26.54 19.56 23.96
CA ARG A 276 26.76 19.21 22.54
C ARG A 276 25.50 18.64 21.90
N ILE A 277 24.74 17.82 22.63
CA ILE A 277 23.41 17.34 22.22
C ILE A 277 22.48 18.54 21.98
N THR A 278 22.42 19.48 22.93
CA THR A 278 21.61 20.70 22.81
C THR A 278 22.02 21.52 21.58
N ALA A 279 23.33 21.67 21.35
CA ALA A 279 23.86 22.38 20.20
C ALA A 279 23.57 21.68 18.86
N ALA A 280 23.65 20.34 18.81
CA ALA A 280 23.36 19.53 17.63
C ALA A 280 21.88 19.61 17.24
N CYS A 281 20.99 19.61 18.23
CA CYS A 281 19.55 19.71 17.99
C CYS A 281 19.10 21.11 17.58
N GLY A 282 19.81 22.17 18.00
CA GLY A 282 19.50 23.54 17.61
C GLY A 282 18.07 23.92 18.04
N SER A 283 17.22 24.28 17.08
CA SER A 283 15.81 24.60 17.32
C SER A 283 14.86 23.40 17.20
N ARG A 284 15.38 22.20 16.92
CA ARG A 284 14.56 20.99 16.80
C ARG A 284 14.12 20.55 18.18
N VAL A 285 12.83 20.23 18.29
CA VAL A 285 12.19 19.73 19.53
C VAL A 285 11.93 18.23 19.47
N CYS A 286 12.19 17.60 18.32
CA CYS A 286 11.96 16.18 18.10
C CYS A 286 12.85 15.62 16.98
N GLY A 287 12.85 14.30 16.85
CA GLY A 287 13.53 13.57 15.79
C GLY A 287 14.99 13.31 16.11
N THR A 288 15.78 12.96 15.10
CA THR A 288 17.20 12.65 15.26
C THR A 288 18.07 13.55 14.39
N VAL A 289 19.28 13.82 14.87
CA VAL A 289 20.35 14.52 14.16
C VAL A 289 21.67 13.79 14.36
N ILE A 290 22.66 14.06 13.52
CA ILE A 290 24.03 13.57 13.75
C ILE A 290 24.72 14.56 14.70
N GLY A 291 25.18 14.03 15.84
CA GLY A 291 25.94 14.77 16.85
C GLY A 291 27.33 15.15 16.36
N ALA A 292 28.03 15.95 17.17
CA ALA A 292 29.40 16.37 16.88
C ALA A 292 30.40 15.20 16.91
N CYS A 293 30.02 14.09 17.53
CA CYS A 293 30.79 12.85 17.58
C CYS A 293 30.36 11.83 16.53
N GLY A 294 29.50 12.19 15.57
CA GLY A 294 28.99 11.26 14.55
C GLY A 294 27.89 10.32 15.05
N ASP A 295 27.58 10.32 16.35
CA ASP A 295 26.49 9.54 16.92
C ASP A 295 25.12 10.09 16.52
N VAL A 296 24.12 9.23 16.41
CA VAL A 296 22.73 9.66 16.21
C VAL A 296 22.17 10.15 17.55
N VAL A 297 21.87 11.44 17.62
CA VAL A 297 21.35 12.11 18.80
C VAL A 297 19.85 12.35 18.62
N SER A 298 19.05 11.98 19.64
CA SER A 298 17.62 12.30 19.67
C SER A 298 17.39 13.69 20.27
N CYS A 299 16.64 14.53 19.55
CA CYS A 299 16.29 15.89 19.97
C CYS A 299 15.01 15.98 20.80
N GLY A 300 14.43 14.83 21.13
CA GLY A 300 13.16 14.71 21.83
C GLY A 300 12.16 13.84 21.06
N THR A 301 11.02 13.62 21.70
CA THR A 301 9.88 12.90 21.15
C THR A 301 8.66 13.81 21.17
N CYS A 302 7.78 13.68 20.18
CA CYS A 302 6.53 14.41 20.18
C CYS A 302 5.54 13.85 21.19
N GLY A 303 4.58 14.68 21.61
CA GLY A 303 3.49 14.23 22.47
C GLY A 303 2.50 13.34 21.71
N ALA A 304 1.47 12.85 22.40
CA ALA A 304 0.39 12.09 21.77
C ALA A 304 -0.25 12.90 20.63
N ARG A 305 -0.58 12.23 19.52
CA ARG A 305 -1.20 12.82 18.32
C ARG A 305 -0.33 13.85 17.61
N GLN A 306 0.99 13.76 17.77
CA GLN A 306 1.93 14.65 17.10
C GLN A 306 3.01 13.83 16.38
N LEU A 307 3.32 14.23 15.15
CA LEU A 307 4.39 13.65 14.36
C LEU A 307 5.57 14.64 14.30
N CYS A 308 6.79 14.12 14.27
CA CYS A 308 7.97 14.95 14.10
C CYS A 308 8.21 15.26 12.62
N VAL A 309 7.78 16.42 12.16
CA VAL A 309 8.01 16.88 10.79
C VAL A 309 9.10 17.96 10.82
N THR A 310 10.22 17.69 10.15
CA THR A 310 11.37 18.60 10.03
C THR A 310 11.93 19.11 11.38
N GLY A 311 11.82 18.29 12.44
CA GLY A 311 12.29 18.62 13.79
C GLY A 311 11.31 19.45 14.61
N THR A 312 10.09 19.68 14.13
CA THR A 312 8.99 20.30 14.87
C THR A 312 7.87 19.30 15.08
N CYS A 313 7.25 19.31 16.25
CA CYS A 313 6.07 18.48 16.51
C CYS A 313 4.82 19.11 15.90
N THR A 314 4.28 18.47 14.88
CA THR A 314 3.05 18.88 14.20
C THR A 314 1.91 18.00 14.65
N LEU A 315 0.77 18.62 14.98
CA LEU A 315 -0.45 17.89 15.33
C LEU A 315 -0.94 17.09 14.11
N VAL A 316 -1.17 15.80 14.30
CA VAL A 316 -1.76 14.94 13.28
C VAL A 316 -3.28 15.09 13.35
N THR A 317 -3.89 15.45 12.23
CA THR A 317 -5.34 15.54 12.08
C THR A 317 -5.80 14.54 11.04
N PRO A 318 -6.81 13.71 11.32
CA PRO A 318 -7.35 12.79 10.33
C PRO A 318 -7.92 13.57 9.13
N ILE A 319 -7.76 13.02 7.94
CA ILE A 319 -8.31 13.59 6.69
C ILE A 319 -9.82 13.40 6.59
N ASN A 320 -10.36 12.41 7.31
CA ASN A 320 -11.78 12.18 7.51
C ASN A 320 -11.97 11.40 8.81
N ASN A 321 -13.06 11.68 9.51
CA ASN A 321 -13.47 10.92 10.68
C ASN A 321 -14.98 10.79 10.70
N GLY A 322 -15.47 9.84 11.48
CA GLY A 322 -16.90 9.58 11.57
C GLY A 322 -17.23 8.40 12.46
N THR A 323 -18.47 7.94 12.34
CA THR A 323 -18.96 6.77 13.08
C THR A 323 -19.31 5.63 12.13
N VAL A 324 -18.94 4.41 12.50
CA VAL A 324 -19.34 3.20 11.80
C VAL A 324 -20.84 2.98 11.99
N GLU A 325 -21.61 2.96 10.91
CA GLU A 325 -23.06 2.83 11.00
C GLU A 325 -23.59 1.45 10.60
N ASP A 326 -22.81 0.70 9.80
CA ASP A 326 -23.14 -0.65 9.40
C ASP A 326 -21.88 -1.43 8.99
N VAL A 327 -21.94 -2.75 9.12
CA VAL A 327 -20.80 -3.66 8.91
C VAL A 327 -21.23 -4.88 8.09
N PHE A 328 -20.37 -5.37 7.20
CA PHE A 328 -20.68 -6.45 6.27
C PHE A 328 -19.42 -7.25 5.87
N PRO A 329 -19.52 -8.57 5.55
CA PRO A 329 -20.66 -9.45 5.81
C PRO A 329 -20.85 -9.70 7.32
N PRO A 330 -22.07 -10.00 7.78
CA PRO A 330 -22.28 -10.36 9.18
C PRO A 330 -21.39 -11.53 9.57
N SER A 331 -20.62 -11.34 10.65
CA SER A 331 -19.68 -12.32 11.18
C SER A 331 -20.05 -12.66 12.62
N ASP A 332 -20.08 -13.95 12.94
CA ASP A 332 -20.38 -14.43 14.30
C ASP A 332 -19.26 -14.09 15.29
N ASN A 333 -18.06 -13.75 14.80
CA ASN A 333 -16.89 -13.41 15.60
C ASN A 333 -16.68 -11.89 15.78
N GLY A 334 -17.55 -11.06 15.20
CA GLY A 334 -17.41 -9.60 15.25
C GLY A 334 -16.29 -9.05 14.34
N GLU A 335 -15.75 -9.86 13.42
CA GLU A 335 -14.75 -9.44 12.45
C GLU A 335 -15.41 -9.19 11.09
N TYR A 336 -15.23 -8.01 10.51
CA TYR A 336 -15.92 -7.58 9.30
C TYR A 336 -14.93 -7.15 8.21
N TYR A 337 -15.30 -7.36 6.96
CA TYR A 337 -14.47 -6.95 5.81
C TYR A 337 -14.82 -5.55 5.32
N TYR A 338 -16.03 -5.08 5.63
CA TYR A 338 -16.54 -3.80 5.16
C TYR A 338 -17.30 -3.09 6.27
N PHE A 339 -17.25 -1.76 6.24
CA PHE A 339 -18.17 -0.93 6.99
C PHE A 339 -18.64 0.27 6.17
N GLY A 340 -19.83 0.75 6.50
CA GLY A 340 -20.45 1.94 5.92
C GLY A 340 -20.61 3.06 6.93
N SER A 341 -20.53 4.29 6.42
CA SER A 341 -20.74 5.50 7.21
C SER A 341 -21.29 6.61 6.32
N SER A 342 -22.23 7.40 6.85
CA SER A 342 -22.70 8.64 6.23
C SER A 342 -21.68 9.77 6.29
N ASP A 343 -20.67 9.68 7.16
CA ASP A 343 -19.58 10.65 7.30
C ASP A 343 -18.50 10.47 6.23
N LEU A 344 -18.54 9.34 5.51
CA LEU A 344 -17.71 9.12 4.33
C LEU A 344 -18.23 9.96 3.14
N PRO A 345 -17.33 10.55 2.35
CA PRO A 345 -17.70 11.38 1.21
C PRO A 345 -18.44 10.57 0.15
N THR A 346 -19.43 11.20 -0.48
CA THR A 346 -20.23 10.60 -1.56
C THR A 346 -19.87 11.17 -2.93
N ASP A 347 -18.85 12.02 -3.02
CA ASP A 347 -18.40 12.62 -4.26
C ASP A 347 -17.35 11.75 -4.98
N LEU A 348 -17.31 11.86 -6.31
CA LEU A 348 -16.40 11.10 -7.17
C LEU A 348 -14.93 11.54 -7.09
N ASN A 349 -14.62 12.64 -6.41
CA ASN A 349 -13.26 13.19 -6.35
C ASN A 349 -12.47 12.68 -5.16
N THR A 350 -13.14 12.03 -4.20
CA THR A 350 -12.49 11.51 -2.99
C THR A 350 -12.36 9.99 -3.09
N ASN A 351 -11.15 9.49 -2.89
CA ASN A 351 -10.86 8.06 -2.78
C ASN A 351 -9.92 7.85 -1.59
N TYR A 352 -10.27 6.91 -0.71
CA TYR A 352 -9.43 6.52 0.43
C TYR A 352 -8.76 5.16 0.24
N GLU A 353 -8.78 4.58 -0.96
CA GLU A 353 -7.97 3.39 -1.24
C GLU A 353 -6.48 3.68 -0.98
N LEU A 354 -5.83 2.77 -0.26
CA LEU A 354 -4.43 2.86 0.21
C LEU A 354 -4.18 3.86 1.35
N ASN A 355 -5.20 4.57 1.82
CA ASN A 355 -5.11 5.33 3.07
C ASN A 355 -5.15 4.39 4.28
N TYR A 356 -4.84 4.94 5.45
CA TYR A 356 -4.82 4.21 6.71
C TYR A 356 -5.98 4.64 7.59
N ILE A 357 -6.54 3.71 8.37
CA ILE A 357 -7.65 3.97 9.28
C ILE A 357 -7.36 3.40 10.66
N LYS A 358 -7.83 4.10 11.69
CA LYS A 358 -7.75 3.69 13.09
C LYS A 358 -9.11 3.81 13.77
N PHE A 359 -9.37 2.93 14.74
CA PHE A 359 -10.57 2.94 15.56
C PHE A 359 -10.20 3.32 17.00
N PRO A 360 -10.11 4.62 17.34
CA PRO A 360 -9.48 5.09 18.58
C PRO A 360 -10.11 4.57 19.88
N ASN A 361 -11.40 4.23 19.85
CA ASN A 361 -12.14 3.72 21.01
C ASN A 361 -12.32 2.20 20.99
N ASN A 362 -11.74 1.49 20.02
CA ASN A 362 -11.83 0.05 19.91
C ASN A 362 -10.69 -0.62 20.70
N PRO A 363 -10.99 -1.44 21.73
CA PRO A 363 -9.96 -2.07 22.55
C PRO A 363 -9.32 -3.30 21.90
N ILE A 364 -9.89 -3.80 20.79
CA ILE A 364 -9.44 -4.99 20.08
C ILE A 364 -8.53 -4.57 18.91
N GLU A 365 -9.00 -3.65 18.07
CA GLU A 365 -8.23 -3.11 16.94
C GLU A 365 -7.47 -1.84 17.38
N THR A 366 -6.28 -2.01 17.93
CA THR A 366 -5.42 -0.89 18.33
C THR A 366 -4.48 -0.41 17.22
N ASP A 367 -4.32 -1.22 16.17
CA ASP A 367 -3.39 -0.99 15.09
C ASP A 367 -4.03 -0.19 13.93
N CYS A 368 -3.18 0.27 13.02
CA CYS A 368 -3.60 0.96 11.82
C CYS A 368 -3.86 -0.05 10.70
N SER A 369 -5.06 0.01 10.14
CA SER A 369 -5.47 -0.84 9.02
C SER A 369 -5.39 -0.08 7.70
N VAL A 370 -4.96 -0.75 6.63
CA VAL A 370 -4.98 -0.18 5.27
C VAL A 370 -6.37 -0.35 4.64
N ILE A 371 -6.87 0.71 4.03
CA ILE A 371 -8.12 0.68 3.28
C ILE A 371 -7.84 0.06 1.90
N ALA A 372 -8.32 -1.17 1.72
CA ALA A 372 -8.14 -1.89 0.46
C ALA A 372 -9.15 -1.44 -0.61
N VAL A 373 -10.34 -1.04 -0.19
CA VAL A 373 -11.45 -0.70 -1.07
C VAL A 373 -12.19 0.51 -0.52
N PHE A 374 -12.47 1.48 -1.39
CA PHE A 374 -13.42 2.56 -1.12
C PHE A 374 -14.46 2.61 -2.23
N ARG A 375 -15.73 2.69 -1.87
CA ARG A 375 -16.84 2.64 -2.83
C ARG A 375 -17.90 3.66 -2.47
N LEU A 376 -18.37 4.36 -3.49
CA LEU A 376 -19.45 5.34 -3.40
C LEU A 376 -20.82 4.66 -3.28
N PRO A 377 -21.86 5.41 -2.87
CA PRO A 377 -23.22 4.89 -2.79
C PRO A 377 -23.69 4.36 -4.13
N ILE A 378 -24.41 3.22 -4.11
CA ILE A 378 -24.96 2.61 -5.31
C ILE A 378 -26.39 3.12 -5.49
N GLN A 379 -26.69 3.74 -6.64
CA GLN A 379 -28.06 4.18 -6.94
C GLN A 379 -29.03 3.00 -6.88
N GLY A 380 -30.08 3.13 -6.06
CA GLY A 380 -31.17 2.16 -5.97
C GLY A 380 -31.05 1.11 -4.86
N GLY A 381 -30.08 1.23 -3.95
CA GLY A 381 -30.02 0.31 -2.79
C GLY A 381 -29.36 0.92 -1.57
N TYR A 382 -28.07 1.16 -1.66
CA TYR A 382 -27.24 1.48 -0.50
C TYR A 382 -26.75 2.93 -0.57
N THR A 383 -27.19 3.75 0.40
CA THR A 383 -27.09 5.22 0.33
C THR A 383 -25.80 5.79 0.91
N LYS A 384 -24.89 4.94 1.40
CA LYS A 384 -23.65 5.37 2.06
C LYS A 384 -22.43 4.93 1.27
N SER A 385 -21.33 5.64 1.44
CA SER A 385 -20.03 5.14 1.02
C SER A 385 -19.57 4.06 1.99
N HIS A 386 -18.73 3.13 1.52
CA HIS A 386 -18.19 2.06 2.35
C HIS A 386 -16.71 1.85 2.11
N ILE A 387 -16.05 1.41 3.17
CA ILE A 387 -14.65 1.03 3.23
C ILE A 387 -14.55 -0.49 3.34
N GLY A 388 -13.57 -1.08 2.69
CA GLY A 388 -13.25 -2.49 2.77
C GLY A 388 -11.77 -2.75 3.09
N PHE A 389 -11.51 -3.87 3.75
CA PHE A 389 -10.21 -4.30 4.23
C PHE A 389 -9.74 -5.57 3.49
N ASN A 390 -8.41 -5.77 3.44
CA ASN A 390 -7.82 -6.99 2.89
C ASN A 390 -7.99 -8.21 3.79
N PHE A 391 -8.19 -7.98 5.10
CA PHE A 391 -8.42 -9.00 6.12
C PHE A 391 -9.58 -8.55 7.00
N ALA A 392 -10.16 -9.48 7.76
CA ALA A 392 -11.26 -9.15 8.65
C ALA A 392 -10.75 -8.29 9.81
N VAL A 393 -11.40 -7.14 10.05
CA VAL A 393 -11.07 -6.20 11.11
C VAL A 393 -12.18 -6.23 12.15
N PRO A 394 -11.88 -6.34 13.45
CA PRO A 394 -12.90 -6.36 14.50
C PRO A 394 -13.44 -4.94 14.70
N VAL A 395 -14.52 -4.60 14.01
CA VAL A 395 -15.17 -3.27 14.04
C VAL A 395 -16.66 -3.39 14.33
N ASN A 396 -17.21 -2.53 15.19
CA ASN A 396 -18.63 -2.55 15.57
C ASN A 396 -19.39 -1.29 15.12
N VAL A 397 -20.69 -1.46 14.92
CA VAL A 397 -21.59 -0.31 14.71
C VAL A 397 -21.57 0.60 15.93
N GLY A 398 -21.39 1.90 15.70
CA GLY A 398 -21.27 2.94 16.72
C GLY A 398 -19.83 3.30 17.08
N GLU A 399 -18.82 2.59 16.55
CA GLU A 399 -17.42 2.93 16.79
C GLU A 399 -16.98 4.15 15.97
N GLU A 400 -16.16 5.00 16.58
CA GLU A 400 -15.52 6.11 15.87
C GLU A 400 -14.36 5.59 15.02
N TYR A 401 -14.13 6.21 13.87
CA TYR A 401 -12.97 5.95 13.02
C TYR A 401 -12.29 7.25 12.60
N ASP A 402 -10.99 7.17 12.36
CA ASP A 402 -10.13 8.25 11.89
C ASP A 402 -9.27 7.77 10.71
N ILE A 403 -9.30 8.48 9.57
CA ILE A 403 -8.54 8.16 8.34
C ILE A 403 -7.33 9.10 8.20
N PHE A 404 -6.19 8.58 7.76
CA PHE A 404 -4.91 9.28 7.63
C PHE A 404 -4.28 9.08 6.23
N ASN A 405 -3.36 9.96 5.84
CA ASN A 405 -2.66 9.84 4.55
C ASN A 405 -1.53 8.81 4.59
N SER A 406 -0.90 8.62 5.75
CA SER A 406 0.22 7.69 5.90
C SER A 406 0.10 6.83 7.15
N LEU A 407 0.84 5.73 7.16
CA LEU A 407 0.96 4.85 8.32
C LEU A 407 1.56 5.58 9.52
N GLU A 408 2.54 6.45 9.28
CA GLU A 408 3.23 7.22 10.31
C GLU A 408 2.29 8.21 11.01
N GLU A 409 1.40 8.87 10.26
CA GLU A 409 0.35 9.73 10.82
C GLU A 409 -0.60 8.91 11.70
N CYS A 410 -1.06 7.77 11.19
CA CYS A 410 -1.99 6.90 11.90
C CYS A 410 -1.39 6.31 13.20
N GLN A 411 -0.10 5.94 13.17
CA GLN A 411 0.61 5.40 14.34
C GLN A 411 0.93 6.47 15.38
N ALA A 412 1.16 7.71 14.97
CA ALA A 412 1.40 8.84 15.87
C ALA A 412 0.12 9.32 16.59
N TYR A 413 -1.05 8.96 16.05
CA TYR A 413 -2.36 9.29 16.60
C TYR A 413 -2.77 8.33 17.72
#